data_AF-A0A1J0LMF7-F1
#
_entry.id   AF-A0A1J0LMF7-F1
#
_cell.length_a   1.000
_cell.length_b   1.000
_cell.length_c   1.000
_cell.angle_alpha   90.00
_cell.angle_beta   90.00
_cell.angle_gamma   90.00
#
_symmetry.space_group_name_H-M   'P 1'
#
loop_
_entity.id
_entity.type
_entity.pdbx_description
1 polymer ?
#
loop_
_entity_poly.entity_id
_entity_poly.type
_entity_poly.pdbx_seq_one_letter_code
_entity_poly.pdbx_strand_id
1 'polypeptide(L)'
;MKKKQLIILIILLIGCIIPLYSQDTDGDGIVNTVDLDDDNDGIPDIEEDQIAGKRCYSDNLIQNSDFSDASDTAVPIGQEWATGWTSGIKYSGVNVQSVDHEISKQIGTQSYGTEFKPGERIIEQSPFPGDPEFGEAASNFWLWSNGNPTTEPYIIAQTDVTGIQVGLQYAFVIYVSNALNVESDANRYINPKIQFFINGSPIGPEREIYHESDPVNGDGGVDTWHRIEYIWTAPEGIGSSAVFSIKDTAIGAFGDDFAFTSISFIELTPCDFDQDGIPNHLDLDSDNDGIYDVIEAGGIDPDENGIVGTGNITDLNNDGLNDATASTPLPFEDLDGDLYQNTMDLDSDADNCFDVREYRVADQDNDGIALHSTTLTVHTTTGLVNNVTYGNPFNTSWLNKNLIFACKDCIIQNPHIIKKLNP
;
A
#
# COMPACT_ATOMS: atom_id res chain seq x y z
N MET A 1 -10.47 -62.09 46.38
CA MET A 1 -9.91 -60.85 46.95
C MET A 1 -9.74 -59.83 45.83
N LYS A 2 -10.36 -58.66 46.00
CA LYS A 2 -10.43 -57.57 45.01
C LYS A 2 -9.03 -57.03 44.67
N LYS A 3 -8.72 -56.82 43.39
CA LYS A 3 -7.78 -55.77 42.96
C LYS A 3 -8.41 -55.01 41.79
N LYS A 4 -8.63 -53.72 42.03
CA LYS A 4 -9.27 -52.74 41.15
C LYS A 4 -8.48 -52.66 39.84
N GLN A 5 -9.17 -52.77 38.70
CA GLN A 5 -8.65 -52.34 37.42
C GLN A 5 -8.58 -50.81 37.42
N LEU A 6 -7.37 -50.29 37.29
CA LEU A 6 -7.11 -48.87 37.08
C LEU A 6 -7.40 -48.60 35.60
N ILE A 7 -8.55 -47.97 35.32
CA ILE A 7 -8.84 -47.41 34.00
C ILE A 7 -7.94 -46.19 33.86
N ILE A 8 -6.88 -46.31 33.06
CA ILE A 8 -6.13 -45.16 32.56
C ILE A 8 -6.99 -44.58 31.44
N LEU A 9 -7.67 -43.48 31.75
CA LEU A 9 -8.31 -42.62 30.77
C LEU A 9 -7.18 -41.94 29.99
N ILE A 10 -6.80 -42.51 28.84
CA ILE A 10 -6.01 -41.79 27.84
C ILE A 10 -6.97 -40.75 27.27
N ILE A 11 -6.91 -39.54 27.80
CA ILE A 11 -7.44 -38.35 27.12
C ILE A 11 -6.57 -38.21 25.88
N LEU A 12 -7.09 -38.69 24.75
CA LEU A 12 -6.60 -38.34 23.44
C LEU A 12 -6.95 -36.86 23.24
N LEU A 13 -6.14 -35.98 23.83
CA LEU A 13 -6.00 -34.60 23.36
C LEU A 13 -5.34 -34.73 21.99
N ILE A 14 -6.15 -35.07 20.98
CA ILE A 14 -5.93 -34.54 19.64
C ILE A 14 -6.25 -33.06 19.81
N GLY A 15 -5.26 -32.31 20.33
CA GLY A 15 -5.11 -30.94 19.89
C GLY A 15 -5.06 -31.04 18.39
N CYS A 16 -6.06 -30.45 17.74
CA CYS A 16 -5.99 -30.12 16.34
C CYS A 16 -4.74 -29.25 16.20
N ILE A 17 -3.60 -29.91 15.94
CA ILE A 17 -2.51 -29.27 15.23
C ILE A 17 -3.11 -29.13 13.85
N ILE A 18 -3.82 -28.03 13.61
CA ILE A 18 -3.98 -27.51 12.26
C ILE A 18 -2.54 -27.23 11.86
N PRO A 19 -1.93 -27.97 10.93
CA PRO A 19 -0.82 -27.38 10.20
C PRO A 19 -1.43 -26.11 9.62
N LEU A 20 -0.82 -24.94 9.84
CA LEU A 20 -1.05 -23.84 8.91
C LEU A 20 -0.67 -24.40 7.55
N TYR A 21 -1.63 -24.96 6.83
CA TYR A 21 -1.56 -25.04 5.40
C TYR A 21 -1.64 -23.58 5.00
N SER A 22 -0.58 -23.11 4.36
CA SER A 22 -0.65 -21.95 3.51
C SER A 22 -1.92 -22.09 2.66
N GLN A 23 -2.72 -21.03 2.62
CA GLN A 23 -3.90 -20.97 1.78
C GLN A 23 -3.49 -21.17 0.31
N ASP A 24 -4.34 -21.82 -0.45
CA ASP A 24 -4.21 -22.20 -1.87
C ASP A 24 -5.67 -22.13 -2.36
N THR A 25 -6.09 -20.94 -2.78
CA THR A 25 -7.50 -20.56 -2.96
C THR A 25 -8.10 -21.20 -4.22
N ASP A 26 -7.35 -21.16 -5.31
CA ASP A 26 -7.66 -21.70 -6.62
C ASP A 26 -7.33 -23.20 -6.77
N GLY A 27 -6.43 -23.73 -5.93
CA GLY A 27 -6.15 -25.17 -5.83
C GLY A 27 -5.17 -25.68 -6.89
N ASP A 28 -4.34 -24.82 -7.48
CA ASP A 28 -3.33 -25.23 -8.46
C ASP A 28 -2.09 -25.88 -7.82
N GLY A 29 -1.94 -25.75 -6.50
CA GLY A 29 -0.86 -26.31 -5.69
C GLY A 29 0.31 -25.37 -5.42
N ILE A 30 0.19 -24.10 -5.84
CA ILE A 30 0.94 -22.96 -5.35
C ILE A 30 0.13 -22.38 -4.18
N VAL A 31 0.73 -21.49 -3.41
CA VAL A 31 0.14 -21.03 -2.15
C VAL A 31 0.08 -19.53 -2.20
N ASN A 32 -1.00 -18.95 -1.68
CA ASN A 32 -1.34 -17.56 -1.92
C ASN A 32 -0.22 -16.54 -1.59
N THR A 33 0.70 -16.92 -0.70
CA THR A 33 1.84 -16.06 -0.35
C THR A 33 2.96 -16.01 -1.42
N VAL A 34 2.87 -16.85 -2.45
CA VAL A 34 3.87 -17.04 -3.53
C VAL A 34 3.21 -17.09 -4.90
N ASP A 35 1.91 -17.36 -4.96
CA ASP A 35 1.11 -17.20 -6.15
C ASP A 35 1.16 -15.75 -6.67
N LEU A 36 0.88 -15.58 -7.95
CA LEU A 36 0.81 -14.28 -8.60
C LEU A 36 -0.61 -13.93 -9.06
N ASP A 37 -1.54 -14.88 -9.00
CA ASP A 37 -2.93 -14.81 -9.45
C ASP A 37 -3.74 -15.83 -8.61
N ASP A 38 -4.10 -15.40 -7.39
CA ASP A 38 -4.57 -16.27 -6.31
C ASP A 38 -5.92 -16.97 -6.56
N ASP A 39 -6.72 -16.48 -7.50
CA ASP A 39 -8.02 -17.05 -7.88
C ASP A 39 -8.08 -17.52 -9.34
N ASN A 40 -7.00 -17.26 -10.11
CA ASN A 40 -6.76 -17.74 -11.46
C ASN A 40 -7.73 -17.18 -12.51
N ASP A 41 -8.27 -15.99 -12.27
CA ASP A 41 -9.12 -15.25 -13.21
C ASP A 41 -8.31 -14.62 -14.38
N GLY A 42 -6.97 -14.62 -14.27
CA GLY A 42 -6.05 -14.13 -15.28
C GLY A 42 -5.58 -12.68 -15.10
N ILE A 43 -6.05 -12.01 -14.05
CA ILE A 43 -5.60 -10.72 -13.55
C ILE A 43 -4.62 -10.99 -12.39
N PRO A 44 -3.42 -10.41 -12.38
CA PRO A 44 -2.47 -10.67 -11.29
C PRO A 44 -2.84 -9.90 -10.00
N ASP A 45 -2.58 -10.49 -8.82
CA ASP A 45 -2.88 -9.89 -7.51
C ASP A 45 -2.37 -8.45 -7.36
N ILE A 46 -1.22 -8.13 -7.97
CA ILE A 46 -0.61 -6.78 -7.89
C ILE A 46 -1.48 -5.70 -8.57
N GLU A 47 -2.30 -6.08 -9.55
CA GLU A 47 -3.25 -5.22 -10.24
C GLU A 47 -4.54 -5.08 -9.40
N GLU A 48 -5.02 -6.16 -8.79
CA GLU A 48 -6.28 -6.21 -8.03
C GLU A 48 -6.17 -5.67 -6.59
N ASP A 49 -4.98 -5.71 -5.98
CA ASP A 49 -4.69 -5.08 -4.68
C ASP A 49 -4.63 -3.54 -4.78
N GLN A 50 -5.38 -2.95 -5.72
CA GLN A 50 -5.51 -1.53 -5.93
C GLN A 50 -6.94 -1.14 -6.28
N ILE A 51 -7.44 -0.07 -5.65
CA ILE A 51 -8.69 0.59 -6.01
C ILE A 51 -8.35 2.01 -6.43
N ALA A 52 -8.87 2.45 -7.59
CA ALA A 52 -8.55 3.77 -8.15
C ALA A 52 -7.05 4.04 -8.36
N GLY A 53 -6.29 2.99 -8.72
CA GLY A 53 -4.83 3.03 -8.88
C GLY A 53 -4.06 3.19 -7.57
N LYS A 54 -4.69 2.89 -6.43
CA LYS A 54 -4.11 3.05 -5.08
C LYS A 54 -4.25 1.77 -4.29
N ARG A 55 -3.17 1.37 -3.60
CA ARG A 55 -3.21 0.25 -2.64
C ARG A 55 -4.16 0.55 -1.49
N CYS A 56 -4.75 -0.50 -0.94
CA CYS A 56 -5.54 -0.41 0.27
C CYS A 56 -4.66 -0.45 1.53
N TYR A 57 -5.00 0.41 2.48
CA TYR A 57 -4.26 0.59 3.72
C TYR A 57 -5.23 0.56 4.89
N SER A 58 -4.79 -0.04 5.99
CA SER A 58 -5.40 0.21 7.30
C SER A 58 -4.99 1.56 7.87
N ASP A 59 -5.54 1.91 9.03
CA ASP A 59 -5.01 3.02 9.84
C ASP A 59 -3.51 2.83 10.14
N ASN A 60 -2.74 3.94 10.11
CA ASN A 60 -1.32 3.89 10.46
C ASN A 60 -1.11 3.29 11.85
N LEU A 61 -0.27 2.25 11.95
CA LEU A 61 0.24 1.72 13.22
C LEU A 61 1.13 2.75 13.94
N ILE A 62 1.67 3.74 13.22
CA ILE A 62 2.39 4.90 13.76
C ILE A 62 1.85 6.19 13.15
N GLN A 63 1.35 7.10 13.98
CA GLN A 63 0.60 8.29 13.54
C GLN A 63 1.36 9.63 13.58
N ASN A 64 2.69 9.67 13.63
CA ASN A 64 3.38 10.96 13.79
C ASN A 64 3.55 11.76 12.49
N SER A 65 2.52 11.74 11.65
CA SER A 65 2.44 12.21 10.26
C SER A 65 3.07 13.59 9.99
N ASP A 66 3.31 14.47 10.97
CA ASP A 66 4.02 15.73 10.70
C ASP A 66 4.93 16.29 11.81
N PHE A 67 5.14 15.56 12.92
CA PHE A 67 5.93 16.02 14.08
C PHE A 67 5.47 17.39 14.66
N SER A 68 4.24 17.81 14.42
CA SER A 68 3.67 19.04 15.00
C SER A 68 3.60 18.99 16.53
N ASP A 69 3.72 17.82 17.12
CA ASP A 69 3.75 17.55 18.56
C ASP A 69 5.17 17.53 19.19
N ALA A 70 6.22 17.56 18.36
CA ALA A 70 7.60 17.53 18.87
C ALA A 70 7.88 18.70 19.81
N SER A 71 8.62 18.40 20.89
CA SER A 71 8.87 19.30 22.02
C SER A 71 9.52 20.62 21.61
N ASP A 72 9.21 21.71 22.30
CA ASP A 72 9.93 22.98 22.12
C ASP A 72 11.29 22.98 22.86
N THR A 73 11.52 22.01 23.75
CA THR A 73 12.73 21.93 24.57
C THR A 73 13.76 20.99 23.98
N ALA A 74 15.05 21.28 24.20
CA ALA A 74 16.11 20.35 23.83
C ALA A 74 16.01 19.06 24.65
N VAL A 75 16.07 17.91 23.98
CA VAL A 75 15.91 16.57 24.55
C VAL A 75 17.19 15.75 24.33
N PRO A 76 17.78 15.13 25.38
CA PRO A 76 18.95 14.28 25.24
C PRO A 76 18.69 12.99 24.44
N ILE A 77 19.78 12.36 23.99
CA ILE A 77 19.76 11.05 23.30
C ILE A 77 18.95 10.01 24.09
N GLY A 78 18.12 9.24 23.39
CA GLY A 78 17.31 8.16 23.94
C GLY A 78 16.16 8.60 24.84
N GLN A 79 15.87 9.89 24.92
CA GLN A 79 14.67 10.42 25.56
C GLN A 79 13.62 10.79 24.51
N GLU A 80 12.36 10.79 24.93
CA GLU A 80 11.22 11.08 24.06
C GLU A 80 11.18 12.56 23.67
N TRP A 81 11.13 12.84 22.36
CA TRP A 81 11.17 14.21 21.81
C TRP A 81 9.95 14.58 20.96
N ALA A 82 9.16 13.58 20.55
CA ALA A 82 7.80 13.68 20.03
C ALA A 82 7.02 12.47 20.57
N THR A 83 5.68 12.50 20.53
CA THR A 83 4.86 11.45 21.17
C THR A 83 5.23 10.07 20.63
N GLY A 84 5.79 9.22 21.48
CA GLY A 84 6.24 7.87 21.13
C GLY A 84 7.60 7.78 20.43
N TRP A 85 8.29 8.90 20.15
CA TRP A 85 9.54 8.90 19.39
C TRP A 85 10.77 9.21 20.23
N THR A 86 11.80 8.40 20.06
CA THR A 86 13.16 8.62 20.57
C THR A 86 14.14 8.79 19.41
N SER A 87 15.36 9.24 19.71
CA SER A 87 16.43 9.38 18.72
C SER A 87 17.76 8.90 19.29
N GLY A 88 18.64 8.42 18.41
CA GLY A 88 20.03 8.11 18.74
C GLY A 88 20.89 9.36 18.89
N ILE A 89 20.34 10.54 18.53
CA ILE A 89 21.01 11.83 18.56
C ILE A 89 20.20 12.85 19.36
N LYS A 90 20.81 13.99 19.68
CA LYS A 90 20.14 15.00 20.50
C LYS A 90 19.10 15.74 19.64
N TYR A 91 17.94 15.98 20.22
CA TYR A 91 16.96 16.89 19.66
C TYR A 91 17.19 18.30 20.23
N SER A 92 17.36 19.30 19.37
CA SER A 92 17.77 20.66 19.74
C SER A 92 16.59 21.57 20.12
N GLY A 93 15.35 21.20 19.82
CA GLY A 93 14.16 22.04 19.98
C GLY A 93 13.64 22.61 18.65
N VAL A 94 12.89 23.71 18.73
CA VAL A 94 12.13 24.30 17.61
C VAL A 94 12.77 25.57 17.07
N ASN A 95 12.78 25.72 15.74
CA ASN A 95 13.41 26.81 14.98
C ASN A 95 14.88 27.04 15.33
N VAL A 96 15.56 25.97 15.76
CA VAL A 96 16.97 26.00 16.12
C VAL A 96 17.79 25.59 14.92
N GLN A 97 18.89 26.28 14.67
CA GLN A 97 19.94 25.74 13.81
C GLN A 97 20.66 24.64 14.58
N SER A 98 20.31 23.37 14.35
CA SER A 98 20.98 22.24 15.03
C SER A 98 22.47 22.29 14.73
N VAL A 99 23.31 21.92 15.70
CA VAL A 99 24.71 21.60 15.40
C VAL A 99 24.77 20.24 14.71
N ASP A 100 25.87 19.96 14.02
CA ASP A 100 26.08 18.67 13.36
C ASP A 100 25.78 17.54 14.35
N HIS A 101 25.11 16.49 13.86
CA HIS A 101 24.65 15.34 14.64
C HIS A 101 23.51 15.67 15.64
N GLU A 102 22.62 16.61 15.30
CA GLU A 102 21.39 16.90 16.04
C GLU A 102 20.17 17.10 15.11
N ILE A 103 18.98 16.84 15.66
CA ILE A 103 17.70 17.07 14.99
C ILE A 103 17.01 18.28 15.58
N SER A 104 16.39 19.11 14.75
CA SER A 104 15.59 20.24 15.21
C SER A 104 14.29 20.31 14.43
N LYS A 105 13.22 20.78 15.06
CA LYS A 105 11.95 21.02 14.37
C LYS A 105 11.94 22.41 13.74
N GLN A 106 11.41 22.49 12.54
CA GLN A 106 11.30 23.70 11.76
C GLN A 106 9.83 24.00 11.43
N ILE A 107 9.53 25.29 11.34
CA ILE A 107 8.18 25.79 11.04
C ILE A 107 8.22 26.71 9.83
N GLY A 108 7.37 26.44 8.83
CA GLY A 108 7.30 27.21 7.61
C GLY A 108 8.54 27.01 6.74
N THR A 109 8.76 27.94 5.80
CA THR A 109 9.97 27.98 4.99
C THR A 109 11.15 28.45 5.84
N GLN A 110 12.24 27.69 5.84
CA GLN A 110 13.49 28.10 6.49
C GLN A 110 14.60 28.32 5.48
N SER A 111 15.49 29.25 5.82
CA SER A 111 16.72 29.47 5.08
C SER A 111 17.85 29.83 6.04
N TYR A 112 18.92 29.03 6.03
CA TYR A 112 20.08 29.24 6.89
C TYR A 112 21.32 29.54 6.06
N GLY A 113 22.13 30.49 6.55
CA GLY A 113 23.51 30.65 6.11
C GLY A 113 24.43 30.02 7.13
N THR A 114 25.59 29.52 6.70
CA THR A 114 26.64 29.16 7.67
C THR A 114 27.47 30.38 8.04
N GLU A 115 28.06 30.36 9.23
CA GLU A 115 29.05 31.36 9.64
C GLU A 115 30.31 31.37 8.74
N PHE A 116 30.52 30.33 7.93
CA PHE A 116 31.73 30.15 7.11
C PHE A 116 31.79 31.06 5.88
N LYS A 117 30.64 31.51 5.36
CA LYS A 117 30.57 32.46 4.23
C LYS A 117 29.44 33.47 4.45
N PRO A 118 29.73 34.65 5.01
CA PRO A 118 28.73 35.68 5.24
C PRO A 118 28.00 36.06 3.94
N GLY A 119 26.71 35.72 3.84
CA GLY A 119 25.83 36.06 2.71
C GLY A 119 25.46 34.91 1.76
N GLU A 120 26.03 33.72 1.92
CA GLU A 120 25.61 32.51 1.17
C GLU A 120 24.62 31.69 2.01
N ARG A 121 23.45 31.39 1.43
CA ARG A 121 22.50 30.42 1.98
C ARG A 121 23.00 29.02 1.66
N ILE A 122 22.97 28.14 2.64
CA ILE A 122 23.39 26.74 2.49
C ILE A 122 22.21 25.79 2.68
N ILE A 123 21.17 26.25 3.37
CA ILE A 123 19.91 25.52 3.47
C ILE A 123 18.78 26.40 2.96
N GLU A 124 17.92 25.83 2.13
CA GLU A 124 16.64 26.41 1.72
C GLU A 124 15.61 25.28 1.64
N GLN A 125 14.61 25.33 2.52
CA GLN A 125 13.57 24.31 2.62
C GLN A 125 12.22 24.95 2.88
N SER A 126 11.30 24.71 1.97
CA SER A 126 9.87 24.96 2.02
C SER A 126 9.12 23.84 2.77
N PRO A 127 7.96 24.17 3.34
CA PRO A 127 7.08 23.20 3.98
C PRO A 127 6.75 22.00 3.08
N PHE A 128 6.43 20.86 3.71
CA PHE A 128 5.95 19.70 3.00
C PHE A 128 4.61 20.02 2.32
N PRO A 129 4.51 19.90 0.99
CA PRO A 129 3.31 20.28 0.25
C PRO A 129 2.14 19.31 0.45
N GLY A 130 2.35 18.18 1.13
CA GLY A 130 1.40 17.07 1.19
C GLY A 130 1.62 16.10 0.04
N ASP A 131 0.97 14.94 0.13
CA ASP A 131 0.91 13.94 -0.93
C ASP A 131 -0.54 13.49 -1.12
N PRO A 132 -1.31 14.15 -2.01
CA PRO A 132 -2.71 13.80 -2.27
C PRO A 132 -2.90 12.41 -2.88
N GLU A 133 -1.86 11.84 -3.51
CA GLU A 133 -1.90 10.48 -4.04
C GLU A 133 -2.09 9.49 -2.89
N PHE A 134 -1.32 9.66 -1.82
CA PHE A 134 -1.36 8.82 -0.63
C PHE A 134 -2.16 9.42 0.55
N GLY A 135 -2.94 10.49 0.30
CA GLY A 135 -3.79 11.11 1.32
C GLY A 135 -3.05 11.84 2.44
N GLU A 136 -1.75 12.10 2.29
CA GLU A 136 -0.94 12.80 3.30
C GLU A 136 -1.18 14.31 3.20
N ALA A 137 -1.52 14.94 4.32
CA ALA A 137 -1.83 16.36 4.35
C ALA A 137 -0.56 17.21 4.24
N ALA A 138 -0.69 18.39 3.62
CA ALA A 138 0.35 19.40 3.68
C ALA A 138 0.65 19.80 5.12
N SER A 139 1.93 19.96 5.46
CA SER A 139 2.32 20.41 6.79
C SER A 139 3.32 21.55 6.75
N ASN A 140 3.07 22.53 7.63
CA ASN A 140 4.01 23.61 7.93
C ASN A 140 5.12 23.17 8.90
N PHE A 141 5.09 21.94 9.37
CA PHE A 141 6.08 21.38 10.29
C PHE A 141 6.92 20.35 9.55
N TRP A 142 8.21 20.38 9.84
CA TRP A 142 9.17 19.40 9.37
C TRP A 142 10.36 19.37 10.32
N LEU A 143 11.18 18.34 10.18
CA LEU A 143 12.35 18.15 11.00
C LEU A 143 13.61 18.27 10.16
N TRP A 144 14.63 18.88 10.74
CA TRP A 144 15.92 19.04 10.14
C TRP A 144 16.93 18.17 10.89
N SER A 145 17.61 17.28 10.18
CA SER A 145 18.83 16.62 10.65
C SER A 145 20.04 17.34 10.08
N ASN A 146 20.90 17.88 10.96
CA ASN A 146 22.17 18.48 10.53
C ASN A 146 23.24 17.39 10.48
N GLY A 147 23.53 16.87 9.28
CA GLY A 147 24.65 15.99 8.88
C GLY A 147 25.07 14.81 9.77
N ASN A 148 25.56 13.72 9.16
CA ASN A 148 26.39 12.74 9.88
C ASN A 148 27.90 13.08 9.76
N PRO A 149 28.55 13.76 10.71
CA PRO A 149 30.01 13.95 10.67
C PRO A 149 30.79 12.72 11.17
N THR A 150 30.11 11.67 11.61
CA THR A 150 30.71 10.54 12.33
C THR A 150 31.11 9.40 11.38
N THR A 151 31.75 8.37 11.93
CA THR A 151 32.13 7.16 11.19
C THR A 151 31.08 6.05 11.29
N GLU A 152 29.95 6.29 11.95
CA GLU A 152 28.92 5.28 12.22
C GLU A 152 27.54 5.82 11.83
N PRO A 153 26.62 4.97 11.35
CA PRO A 153 25.22 5.35 11.18
C PRO A 153 24.58 5.80 12.50
N TYR A 154 23.63 6.73 12.45
CA TYR A 154 22.84 7.11 13.62
C TYR A 154 21.33 6.96 13.38
N ILE A 155 20.61 6.73 14.48
CA ILE A 155 19.16 6.62 14.49
C ILE A 155 18.58 8.02 14.48
N ILE A 156 17.89 8.39 13.40
CA ILE A 156 17.21 9.68 13.30
C ILE A 156 15.96 9.66 14.18
N ALA A 157 15.19 8.57 14.09
CA ALA A 157 13.92 8.40 14.78
C ALA A 157 13.66 6.92 15.02
N GLN A 158 13.14 6.59 16.19
CA GLN A 158 12.76 5.23 16.57
C GLN A 158 11.56 5.22 17.50
N THR A 159 10.67 4.24 17.33
CA THR A 159 9.50 3.98 18.18
C THR A 159 9.23 2.48 18.29
N ASP A 160 8.56 2.09 19.36
CA ASP A 160 7.96 0.77 19.46
C ASP A 160 6.70 0.71 18.59
N VAL A 161 6.51 -0.42 17.91
CA VAL A 161 5.32 -0.74 17.12
C VAL A 161 4.65 -1.98 17.69
N THR A 162 3.33 -1.98 17.72
CA THR A 162 2.51 -3.09 18.22
C THR A 162 1.41 -3.43 17.22
N GLY A 163 0.90 -4.65 17.26
CA GLY A 163 -0.16 -5.09 16.36
C GLY A 163 0.36 -5.75 15.08
N ILE A 164 1.67 -6.00 14.99
CA ILE A 164 2.26 -6.74 13.87
C ILE A 164 1.71 -8.17 13.85
N GLN A 165 1.29 -8.62 12.68
CA GLN A 165 0.84 -9.99 12.46
C GLN A 165 1.77 -10.65 11.44
N VAL A 166 2.18 -11.89 11.74
CA VAL A 166 3.04 -12.68 10.84
C VAL A 166 2.30 -12.93 9.54
N GLY A 167 3.00 -12.80 8.41
CA GLY A 167 2.45 -13.02 7.07
C GLY A 167 1.86 -11.77 6.43
N LEU A 168 1.43 -10.77 7.20
CA LEU A 168 0.92 -9.52 6.64
C LEU A 168 2.04 -8.62 6.12
N GLN A 169 1.71 -7.82 5.12
CA GLN A 169 2.60 -6.82 4.54
C GLN A 169 2.42 -5.47 5.23
N TYR A 170 3.51 -4.72 5.34
CA TYR A 170 3.52 -3.39 5.89
C TYR A 170 4.33 -2.44 5.04
N ALA A 171 3.84 -1.22 4.85
CA ALA A 171 4.56 -0.13 4.21
C ALA A 171 5.27 0.73 5.26
N PHE A 172 6.58 0.91 5.06
CA PHE A 172 7.38 1.88 5.78
C PHE A 172 7.57 3.10 4.89
N VAL A 173 7.16 4.27 5.39
CA VAL A 173 7.15 5.52 4.62
C VAL A 173 7.85 6.63 5.39
N ILE A 174 8.63 7.44 4.67
CA ILE A 174 9.15 8.72 5.13
C ILE A 174 9.22 9.69 3.95
N TYR A 175 8.94 10.96 4.19
CA TYR A 175 9.20 12.03 3.22
C TYR A 175 10.49 12.74 3.61
N VAL A 176 11.43 12.84 2.67
CA VAL A 176 12.74 13.46 2.90
C VAL A 176 13.12 14.41 1.78
N SER A 177 13.90 15.42 2.09
CA SER A 177 14.46 16.35 1.10
C SER A 177 15.91 16.63 1.43
N ASN A 178 16.80 16.58 0.43
CA ASN A 178 18.15 17.10 0.61
C ASN A 178 18.06 18.62 0.69
N ALA A 179 18.46 19.19 1.83
CA ALA A 179 18.21 20.58 2.12
C ALA A 179 19.34 21.52 1.63
N LEU A 180 20.37 21.00 0.95
CA LEU A 180 21.60 21.70 0.60
C LEU A 180 21.49 22.61 -0.65
N ASN A 181 21.52 23.93 -0.47
CA ASN A 181 21.32 24.95 -1.52
C ASN A 181 22.61 25.43 -2.26
N VAL A 182 23.67 24.62 -2.41
CA VAL A 182 24.89 25.11 -3.10
C VAL A 182 25.65 24.07 -3.94
N GLU A 183 25.75 24.34 -5.24
CA GLU A 183 26.45 23.47 -6.21
C GLU A 183 27.98 23.37 -5.99
N SER A 184 28.65 24.42 -5.51
CA SER A 184 30.12 24.43 -5.44
C SER A 184 30.69 23.60 -4.29
N ASP A 185 29.89 23.37 -3.25
CA ASP A 185 30.28 22.58 -2.07
C ASP A 185 29.63 21.18 -2.09
N ALA A 186 28.75 20.85 -3.04
CA ALA A 186 28.06 19.57 -3.09
C ALA A 186 29.00 18.36 -3.28
N ASN A 187 30.11 18.52 -4.02
CA ASN A 187 31.15 17.48 -4.13
C ASN A 187 31.94 17.24 -2.81
N ARG A 188 31.71 18.07 -1.79
CA ARG A 188 32.36 17.96 -0.48
C ARG A 188 31.52 17.19 0.51
N TYR A 189 30.20 17.28 0.41
CA TYR A 189 29.27 16.65 1.33
C TYR A 189 28.89 15.25 0.85
N ILE A 190 28.62 14.37 1.80
CA ILE A 190 28.19 13.00 1.54
C ILE A 190 26.68 13.00 1.66
N ASN A 191 26.01 12.73 0.54
CA ASN A 191 24.56 12.66 0.48
C ASN A 191 24.00 11.77 1.60
N PRO A 192 22.88 12.16 2.24
CA PRO A 192 22.23 11.35 3.25
C PRO A 192 21.81 10.01 2.66
N LYS A 193 21.88 8.94 3.45
CA LYS A 193 21.44 7.61 3.04
C LYS A 193 20.41 7.09 4.02
N ILE A 194 19.15 7.08 3.60
CA ILE A 194 18.04 6.68 4.46
C ILE A 194 17.81 5.18 4.33
N GLN A 195 17.71 4.50 5.47
CA GLN A 195 17.33 3.10 5.52
C GLN A 195 16.46 2.81 6.73
N PHE A 196 15.49 1.91 6.53
CA PHE A 196 14.59 1.42 7.56
C PHE A 196 15.15 0.19 8.27
N PHE A 197 14.75 0.01 9.53
CA PHE A 197 15.18 -1.10 10.36
C PHE A 197 14.04 -1.59 11.24
N ILE A 198 13.97 -2.92 11.42
CA ILE A 198 13.09 -3.59 12.38
C ILE A 198 13.95 -4.41 13.34
N ASN A 199 13.78 -4.16 14.65
CA ASN A 199 14.59 -4.78 15.71
C ASN A 199 16.11 -4.65 15.49
N GLY A 200 16.53 -3.55 14.85
CA GLY A 200 17.93 -3.27 14.51
C GLY A 200 18.44 -3.98 13.26
N SER A 201 17.66 -4.85 12.63
CA SER A 201 17.98 -5.46 11.33
C SER A 201 17.51 -4.54 10.19
N PRO A 202 18.34 -4.29 9.16
CA PRO A 202 17.94 -3.47 8.03
C PRO A 202 16.80 -4.14 7.26
N ILE A 203 15.86 -3.34 6.78
CA ILE A 203 14.83 -3.74 5.85
C ILE A 203 14.90 -2.84 4.62
N GLY A 204 14.83 -3.47 3.44
CA GLY A 204 14.97 -2.78 2.17
C GLY A 204 16.36 -2.20 1.87
N PRO A 205 16.52 -1.63 0.67
CA PRO A 205 17.76 -1.01 0.25
C PRO A 205 17.99 0.33 0.94
N GLU A 206 19.25 0.75 1.01
CA GLU A 206 19.58 2.15 1.31
C GLU A 206 19.11 3.05 0.17
N ARG A 207 18.56 4.23 0.50
CA ARG A 207 18.16 5.26 -0.44
C ARG A 207 19.00 6.51 -0.23
N GLU A 208 19.85 6.80 -1.21
CA GLU A 208 20.64 8.02 -1.25
C GLU A 208 19.79 9.20 -1.73
N ILE A 209 19.89 10.35 -1.07
CA ILE A 209 19.10 11.57 -1.37
C ILE A 209 20.03 12.60 -1.98
N TYR A 210 19.89 12.87 -3.27
CA TYR A 210 20.83 13.71 -4.00
C TYR A 210 20.42 15.18 -3.96
N HIS A 211 21.35 16.04 -4.36
CA HIS A 211 21.18 17.48 -4.48
C HIS A 211 20.97 17.87 -5.96
N GLU A 212 20.40 19.07 -6.22
CA GLU A 212 19.94 19.56 -7.54
C GLU A 212 21.00 19.55 -8.68
N SER A 213 22.29 19.50 -8.35
CA SER A 213 23.37 19.49 -9.36
C SER A 213 23.85 18.09 -9.74
N ASP A 214 23.20 17.01 -9.32
CA ASP A 214 23.45 15.66 -9.83
C ASP A 214 22.61 15.38 -11.11
N PRO A 215 23.19 15.49 -12.32
CA PRO A 215 22.48 15.21 -13.57
C PRO A 215 22.17 13.72 -13.79
N VAL A 216 22.60 12.83 -12.89
CA VAL A 216 22.51 11.37 -13.08
C VAL A 216 21.16 10.80 -12.65
N ASN A 217 20.47 11.39 -11.66
CA ASN A 217 19.40 10.66 -10.96
C ASN A 217 17.99 11.25 -11.07
N GLY A 218 17.81 12.47 -11.60
CA GLY A 218 16.49 13.04 -11.88
C GLY A 218 15.59 13.16 -10.64
N ASP A 219 16.19 13.19 -9.46
CA ASP A 219 15.53 13.10 -8.16
C ASP A 219 15.07 14.46 -7.65
N GLY A 220 14.68 15.41 -8.50
CA GLY A 220 14.02 16.64 -8.08
C GLY A 220 14.84 17.68 -7.30
N GLY A 221 15.99 17.35 -6.71
CA GLY A 221 16.94 18.32 -6.14
C GLY A 221 16.55 18.98 -4.81
N VAL A 222 17.18 20.12 -4.52
CA VAL A 222 17.03 20.88 -3.28
C VAL A 222 15.59 21.34 -3.11
N ASP A 223 15.09 21.25 -1.88
CA ASP A 223 13.72 21.66 -1.53
C ASP A 223 12.62 20.82 -2.21
N THR A 224 12.98 19.70 -2.83
CA THR A 224 12.02 18.71 -3.32
C THR A 224 11.85 17.60 -2.30
N TRP A 225 10.59 17.32 -1.95
CA TRP A 225 10.23 16.25 -1.03
C TRP A 225 10.10 14.92 -1.78
N HIS A 226 10.78 13.90 -1.27
CA HIS A 226 10.79 12.54 -1.80
C HIS A 226 10.11 11.60 -0.86
N ARG A 227 9.11 10.88 -1.37
CA ARG A 227 8.54 9.73 -0.70
C ARG A 227 9.50 8.55 -0.81
N ILE A 228 9.98 8.05 0.32
CA ILE A 228 10.68 6.77 0.39
C ILE A 228 9.73 5.75 0.96
N GLU A 229 9.43 4.71 0.19
CA GLU A 229 8.61 3.59 0.59
C GLU A 229 9.40 2.28 0.53
N TYR A 230 9.16 1.40 1.49
CA TYR A 230 9.53 0.00 1.42
C TYR A 230 8.40 -0.89 1.94
N ILE A 231 8.01 -1.88 1.14
CA ILE A 231 7.05 -2.91 1.54
C ILE A 231 7.82 -4.05 2.17
N TRP A 232 7.34 -4.51 3.32
CA TRP A 232 7.95 -5.56 4.10
C TRP A 232 6.90 -6.53 4.60
N THR A 233 7.12 -7.82 4.33
CA THR A 233 6.29 -8.91 4.86
C THR A 233 6.81 -9.34 6.23
N ALA A 234 5.93 -9.39 7.22
CA ALA A 234 6.26 -9.79 8.58
C ALA A 234 6.66 -11.27 8.65
N PRO A 235 7.93 -11.61 8.94
CA PRO A 235 8.41 -12.99 8.91
C PRO A 235 7.97 -13.75 10.17
N GLU A 236 7.99 -15.08 10.09
CA GLU A 236 7.80 -15.93 11.26
C GLU A 236 8.77 -15.56 12.39
N GLY A 237 8.26 -15.57 13.63
CA GLY A 237 9.05 -15.30 14.82
C GLY A 237 9.30 -13.82 15.14
N ILE A 238 8.79 -12.87 14.35
CA ILE A 238 8.88 -11.43 14.68
C ILE A 238 8.12 -11.06 15.96
N GLY A 239 7.03 -11.78 16.27
CA GLY A 239 6.14 -11.47 17.38
C GLY A 239 5.16 -10.32 17.04
N SER A 240 4.33 -9.92 18.00
CA SER A 240 3.30 -8.89 17.79
C SER A 240 3.77 -7.45 18.07
N SER A 241 5.05 -7.28 18.34
CA SER A 241 5.67 -6.00 18.64
C SER A 241 7.11 -5.99 18.19
N ALA A 242 7.57 -4.86 17.65
CA ALA A 242 8.94 -4.67 17.23
C ALA A 242 9.36 -3.23 17.49
N VAL A 243 10.64 -2.94 17.27
CA VAL A 243 11.15 -1.58 17.27
C VAL A 243 11.43 -1.15 15.84
N PHE A 244 10.67 -0.17 15.36
CA PHE A 244 10.88 0.47 14.08
C PHE A 244 11.87 1.62 14.23
N SER A 245 12.87 1.68 13.37
CA SER A 245 13.81 2.81 13.34
C SER A 245 14.21 3.19 11.93
N ILE A 246 14.50 4.47 11.75
CA ILE A 246 15.09 5.01 10.53
C ILE A 246 16.49 5.50 10.89
N LYS A 247 17.44 5.28 9.98
CA LYS A 247 18.81 5.75 10.13
C LYS A 247 19.25 6.53 8.92
N ASP A 248 20.14 7.48 9.17
CA ASP A 248 21.08 7.96 8.18
C ASP A 248 22.33 7.07 8.25
N THR A 249 22.56 6.30 7.18
CA THR A 249 23.68 5.37 7.04
C THR A 249 24.88 5.97 6.34
N ALA A 250 24.79 7.22 5.86
CA ALA A 250 25.94 7.94 5.32
C ALA A 250 27.00 8.12 6.41
N ILE A 251 28.28 7.91 6.07
CA ILE A 251 29.42 8.05 7.01
C ILE A 251 30.49 8.96 6.43
N GLY A 252 31.05 9.86 7.23
CA GLY A 252 32.20 10.70 6.89
C GLY A 252 32.14 12.11 7.46
N ALA A 253 33.26 12.84 7.43
CA ALA A 253 33.42 14.12 8.15
C ALA A 253 32.60 15.31 7.60
N PHE A 254 31.75 15.08 6.59
CA PHE A 254 30.93 16.08 5.90
C PHE A 254 29.59 15.45 5.48
N GLY A 255 28.91 14.72 6.38
CA GLY A 255 27.55 14.27 6.10
C GLY A 255 26.64 15.46 5.79
N ASP A 256 25.79 15.30 4.78
CA ASP A 256 24.92 16.36 4.26
C ASP A 256 23.62 16.51 5.07
N ASP A 257 23.00 17.68 4.96
CA ASP A 257 21.81 18.07 5.71
C ASP A 257 20.54 17.65 4.99
N PHE A 258 19.54 17.17 5.75
CA PHE A 258 18.24 16.83 5.18
C PHE A 258 17.07 17.19 6.06
N ALA A 259 15.97 17.50 5.38
CA ALA A 259 14.66 17.64 5.97
C ALA A 259 13.92 16.30 5.92
N PHE A 260 13.08 16.03 6.91
CA PHE A 260 12.19 14.88 6.91
C PHE A 260 10.87 15.15 7.64
N THR A 261 9.81 14.44 7.24
CA THR A 261 8.48 14.49 7.86
C THR A 261 7.67 13.25 7.49
N SER A 262 6.41 13.17 7.93
CA SER A 262 5.42 12.18 7.48
C SER A 262 5.94 10.75 7.49
N ILE A 263 6.47 10.38 8.66
CA ILE A 263 6.90 9.00 8.93
C ILE A 263 5.66 8.17 9.27
N SER A 264 5.44 7.12 8.48
CA SER A 264 4.30 6.22 8.63
C SER A 264 4.76 4.78 8.60
N PHE A 265 4.09 3.95 9.40
CA PHE A 265 4.16 2.50 9.34
C PHE A 265 2.73 1.98 9.29
N ILE A 266 2.40 1.32 8.20
CA ILE A 266 1.01 1.07 7.81
C ILE A 266 0.89 -0.40 7.42
N GLU A 267 -0.12 -1.10 7.93
CA GLU A 267 -0.43 -2.44 7.45
C GLU A 267 -1.13 -2.30 6.10
N LEU A 268 -0.57 -2.97 5.09
CA LEU A 268 -1.23 -3.14 3.81
C LEU A 268 -2.34 -4.17 4.01
N THR A 269 -3.56 -3.76 3.69
CA THR A 269 -4.70 -4.66 3.67
C THR A 269 -5.03 -4.94 2.23
N PRO A 270 -5.35 -6.19 1.88
CA PRO A 270 -5.93 -6.49 0.59
C PRO A 270 -7.12 -5.57 0.30
N CYS A 271 -7.29 -5.18 -0.97
CA CYS A 271 -8.46 -4.44 -1.39
C CYS A 271 -9.68 -5.36 -1.41
N ASP A 272 -10.84 -4.85 -1.00
CA ASP A 272 -12.14 -5.53 -0.99
C ASP A 272 -13.18 -4.45 -1.36
N PHE A 273 -13.48 -4.37 -2.66
CA PHE A 273 -14.22 -3.26 -3.25
C PHE A 273 -15.68 -3.25 -2.82
N ASP A 274 -16.33 -4.41 -2.84
CA ASP A 274 -17.74 -4.55 -2.48
C ASP A 274 -18.01 -4.77 -0.98
N GLN A 275 -16.97 -5.08 -0.19
CA GLN A 275 -17.00 -5.31 1.26
C GLN A 275 -17.76 -6.57 1.67
N ASP A 276 -17.71 -7.63 0.87
CA ASP A 276 -18.27 -8.93 1.22
C ASP A 276 -17.37 -9.77 2.15
N GLY A 277 -16.10 -9.34 2.30
CA GLY A 277 -15.07 -9.95 3.13
C GLY A 277 -14.11 -10.88 2.39
N ILE A 278 -14.22 -10.99 1.07
CA ILE A 278 -13.27 -11.62 0.15
C ILE A 278 -12.48 -10.49 -0.52
N PRO A 279 -11.14 -10.48 -0.39
CA PRO A 279 -10.31 -9.55 -1.15
C PRO A 279 -10.47 -9.72 -2.65
N ASN A 280 -10.32 -8.64 -3.41
CA ASN A 280 -10.42 -8.62 -4.87
C ASN A 280 -9.56 -9.70 -5.53
N HIS A 281 -8.28 -9.85 -5.14
CA HIS A 281 -7.39 -10.89 -5.67
C HIS A 281 -7.82 -12.35 -5.32
N LEU A 282 -8.89 -12.52 -4.54
CA LEU A 282 -9.51 -13.81 -4.21
C LEU A 282 -10.97 -13.89 -4.69
N ASP A 283 -11.45 -12.85 -5.36
CA ASP A 283 -12.83 -12.63 -5.72
C ASP A 283 -13.01 -12.65 -7.25
N LEU A 284 -13.78 -13.62 -7.74
CA LEU A 284 -14.04 -13.77 -9.16
C LEU A 284 -15.13 -12.80 -9.70
N ASP A 285 -15.68 -11.92 -8.85
CA ASP A 285 -16.74 -10.93 -9.11
C ASP A 285 -16.61 -9.74 -8.12
N SER A 286 -15.53 -8.95 -8.26
CA SER A 286 -15.02 -7.95 -7.30
C SER A 286 -16.00 -6.82 -6.92
N ASP A 287 -17.03 -6.56 -7.73
CA ASP A 287 -18.08 -5.59 -7.43
C ASP A 287 -19.47 -6.20 -7.20
N ASN A 288 -19.57 -7.53 -7.26
CA ASN A 288 -20.77 -8.31 -7.05
C ASN A 288 -21.92 -7.92 -8.01
N ASP A 289 -21.60 -7.41 -9.19
CA ASP A 289 -22.57 -7.12 -10.25
C ASP A 289 -23.04 -8.40 -10.97
N GLY A 290 -22.34 -9.52 -10.79
CA GLY A 290 -22.68 -10.83 -11.33
C GLY A 290 -22.11 -11.11 -12.72
N ILE A 291 -21.21 -10.26 -13.22
CA ILE A 291 -20.28 -10.53 -14.32
C ILE A 291 -18.95 -10.97 -13.66
N TYR A 292 -18.18 -11.85 -14.32
CA TYR A 292 -16.90 -12.28 -13.76
C TYR A 292 -15.78 -11.31 -14.14
N ASP A 293 -14.85 -11.07 -13.23
CA ASP A 293 -13.69 -10.20 -13.42
C ASP A 293 -12.91 -10.56 -14.71
N VAL A 294 -12.68 -11.85 -14.97
CA VAL A 294 -12.10 -12.35 -16.23
C VAL A 294 -12.84 -11.89 -17.48
N ILE A 295 -14.17 -11.79 -17.43
CA ILE A 295 -14.99 -11.30 -18.56
C ILE A 295 -14.88 -9.78 -18.66
N GLU A 296 -14.85 -9.10 -17.52
CA GLU A 296 -14.77 -7.64 -17.38
C GLU A 296 -13.44 -7.08 -17.90
N ALA A 297 -12.35 -7.76 -17.56
CA ALA A 297 -11.01 -7.53 -18.10
C ALA A 297 -10.85 -7.99 -19.56
N GLY A 298 -11.91 -8.44 -20.24
CA GLY A 298 -11.89 -8.81 -21.66
C GLY A 298 -11.22 -10.16 -21.96
N GLY A 299 -11.10 -11.01 -20.95
CA GLY A 299 -10.63 -12.39 -21.03
C GLY A 299 -11.64 -13.34 -21.68
N ILE A 300 -11.34 -14.64 -21.58
CA ILE A 300 -12.15 -15.71 -22.18
C ILE A 300 -12.36 -16.80 -21.14
N ASP A 301 -13.61 -17.02 -20.75
CA ASP A 301 -14.05 -18.11 -19.87
C ASP A 301 -15.18 -18.92 -20.57
N PRO A 302 -14.86 -19.96 -21.36
CA PRO A 302 -15.85 -20.76 -22.08
C PRO A 302 -16.58 -21.82 -21.23
N ASP A 303 -16.10 -22.14 -20.02
CA ASP A 303 -16.77 -23.04 -19.07
C ASP A 303 -17.55 -22.33 -17.96
N GLU A 304 -17.56 -20.99 -17.98
CA GLU A 304 -18.38 -20.12 -17.13
C GLU A 304 -18.13 -20.40 -15.64
N ASN A 305 -16.86 -20.46 -15.24
CA ASN A 305 -16.43 -20.70 -13.86
C ASN A 305 -15.65 -19.54 -13.23
N GLY A 306 -15.48 -18.41 -13.93
CA GLY A 306 -14.72 -17.24 -13.48
C GLY A 306 -13.20 -17.36 -13.70
N ILE A 307 -12.70 -18.52 -14.11
CA ILE A 307 -11.26 -18.76 -14.28
C ILE A 307 -10.87 -18.56 -15.75
N VAL A 308 -9.67 -18.05 -16.01
CA VAL A 308 -9.21 -17.82 -17.37
C VAL A 308 -9.03 -19.11 -18.17
N GLY A 309 -9.63 -19.14 -19.36
CA GLY A 309 -9.49 -20.25 -20.29
C GLY A 309 -10.47 -21.38 -20.01
N THR A 310 -10.03 -22.63 -20.10
CA THR A 310 -10.90 -23.80 -19.86
C THR A 310 -10.19 -24.84 -19.01
N GLY A 311 -10.81 -25.29 -17.92
CA GLY A 311 -10.20 -26.24 -16.99
C GLY A 311 -8.95 -25.66 -16.31
N ASN A 312 -7.97 -26.51 -16.00
CA ASN A 312 -6.76 -26.07 -15.30
C ASN A 312 -5.93 -25.09 -16.15
N ILE A 313 -5.39 -24.06 -15.49
CA ILE A 313 -4.46 -23.11 -16.10
C ILE A 313 -3.20 -23.79 -16.63
N THR A 314 -2.59 -23.15 -17.63
CA THR A 314 -1.27 -23.56 -18.13
C THR A 314 -0.22 -22.68 -17.48
N ASP A 315 0.49 -23.23 -16.50
CA ASP A 315 1.63 -22.59 -15.85
C ASP A 315 2.85 -23.54 -15.97
N LEU A 316 3.79 -23.20 -16.86
CA LEU A 316 5.01 -23.99 -17.08
C LEU A 316 6.17 -23.60 -16.15
N ASN A 317 6.13 -22.42 -15.54
CA ASN A 317 7.21 -21.91 -14.69
C ASN A 317 6.90 -22.06 -13.18
N ASN A 318 5.69 -22.47 -12.83
CA ASN A 318 5.18 -22.67 -11.48
C ASN A 318 5.22 -21.37 -10.66
N ASP A 319 4.81 -20.25 -11.27
CA ASP A 319 4.66 -18.97 -10.58
C ASP A 319 3.20 -18.58 -10.28
N GLY A 320 2.23 -19.42 -10.64
CA GLY A 320 0.82 -19.24 -10.29
C GLY A 320 0.04 -18.44 -11.33
N LEU A 321 0.72 -17.66 -12.17
CA LEU A 321 0.09 -16.93 -13.25
C LEU A 321 -0.04 -17.79 -14.52
N ASN A 322 -1.19 -17.73 -15.17
CA ASN A 322 -1.40 -18.38 -16.46
C ASN A 322 -0.41 -17.87 -17.54
N ASP A 323 0.33 -18.76 -18.21
CA ASP A 323 1.35 -18.41 -19.22
C ASP A 323 0.79 -17.57 -20.39
N ALA A 324 -0.51 -17.72 -20.71
CA ALA A 324 -1.15 -16.95 -21.79
C ALA A 324 -1.35 -15.48 -21.38
N THR A 325 -1.83 -15.24 -20.15
CA THR A 325 -1.99 -13.88 -19.60
C THR A 325 -0.65 -13.29 -19.19
N ALA A 326 0.31 -14.08 -18.69
CA ALA A 326 1.69 -13.64 -18.50
C ALA A 326 2.35 -13.14 -19.81
N SER A 327 2.07 -13.80 -20.94
CA SER A 327 2.60 -13.39 -22.24
C SER A 327 1.79 -12.26 -22.90
N THR A 328 0.48 -12.18 -22.62
CA THR A 328 -0.45 -11.19 -23.17
C THR A 328 -1.45 -10.82 -22.06
N PRO A 329 -1.12 -9.86 -21.19
CA PRO A 329 -1.97 -9.50 -20.05
C PRO A 329 -3.36 -9.08 -20.49
N LEU A 330 -4.35 -9.38 -19.66
CA LEU A 330 -5.71 -8.91 -19.87
C LEU A 330 -5.73 -7.36 -19.78
N PRO A 331 -6.56 -6.69 -20.58
CA PRO A 331 -6.77 -5.26 -20.44
C PRO A 331 -7.53 -4.94 -19.14
N PHE A 332 -6.77 -4.74 -18.05
CA PHE A 332 -7.24 -4.15 -16.79
C PHE A 332 -7.47 -2.64 -17.00
N GLU A 333 -8.50 -2.33 -17.78
CA GLU A 333 -8.80 -0.99 -18.32
C GLU A 333 -9.85 -0.25 -17.49
N ASP A 334 -9.60 1.04 -17.29
CA ASP A 334 -10.55 2.05 -16.82
C ASP A 334 -11.15 2.65 -18.08
N LEU A 335 -12.29 2.09 -18.50
CA LEU A 335 -12.86 2.42 -19.80
C LEU A 335 -13.30 3.88 -19.82
N ASP A 336 -14.08 4.37 -18.85
CA ASP A 336 -14.66 5.71 -18.86
C ASP A 336 -13.70 6.84 -18.41
N GLY A 337 -12.65 6.51 -17.66
CA GLY A 337 -11.63 7.42 -17.12
C GLY A 337 -11.96 7.98 -15.73
N ASP A 338 -12.82 7.33 -14.95
CA ASP A 338 -13.22 7.76 -13.61
C ASP A 338 -12.34 7.21 -12.46
N LEU A 339 -11.29 6.48 -12.85
CA LEU A 339 -10.26 5.82 -12.04
C LEU A 339 -10.60 4.39 -11.64
N TYR A 340 -11.84 3.91 -11.78
CA TYR A 340 -12.17 2.52 -11.48
C TYR A 340 -11.96 1.65 -12.72
N GLN A 341 -11.44 0.45 -12.50
CA GLN A 341 -11.28 -0.52 -13.58
C GLN A 341 -12.63 -1.17 -13.86
N ASN A 342 -12.85 -1.68 -15.06
CA ASN A 342 -14.15 -2.27 -15.42
C ASN A 342 -14.60 -3.38 -14.45
N THR A 343 -13.67 -4.16 -13.89
CA THR A 343 -13.96 -5.20 -12.87
C THR A 343 -14.47 -4.65 -11.53
N MET A 344 -14.47 -3.33 -11.37
CA MET A 344 -14.88 -2.61 -10.16
C MET A 344 -15.71 -1.36 -10.52
N ASP A 345 -16.34 -1.35 -11.70
CA ASP A 345 -17.16 -0.25 -12.18
C ASP A 345 -18.50 -0.75 -12.70
N LEU A 346 -19.57 -0.42 -11.96
CA LEU A 346 -20.92 -0.85 -12.29
C LEU A 346 -21.46 -0.26 -13.60
N ASP A 347 -20.85 0.79 -14.18
CA ASP A 347 -21.22 1.43 -15.47
C ASP A 347 -19.95 1.75 -16.28
N SER A 348 -19.18 0.72 -16.65
CA SER A 348 -17.83 0.79 -17.23
C SER A 348 -17.67 1.78 -18.40
N ASP A 349 -18.70 1.97 -19.23
CA ASP A 349 -18.65 2.91 -20.37
C ASP A 349 -19.32 4.26 -20.12
N ALA A 350 -19.87 4.44 -18.92
CA ALA A 350 -20.59 5.59 -18.41
C ALA A 350 -21.73 6.07 -19.31
N ASP A 351 -22.44 5.13 -19.94
CA ASP A 351 -23.59 5.45 -20.79
C ASP A 351 -24.90 5.65 -20.02
N ASN A 352 -24.86 5.53 -18.68
CA ASN A 352 -25.96 5.56 -17.72
C ASN A 352 -26.78 4.27 -17.70
N CYS A 353 -26.12 3.14 -17.94
CA CYS A 353 -26.77 1.85 -17.94
C CYS A 353 -25.86 0.77 -17.40
N PHE A 354 -26.12 0.38 -16.15
CA PHE A 354 -25.26 -0.57 -15.46
C PHE A 354 -24.96 -1.84 -16.25
N ASP A 355 -23.73 -2.31 -16.10
CA ASP A 355 -23.13 -3.41 -16.84
C ASP A 355 -23.95 -4.70 -16.67
N VAL A 356 -24.30 -5.03 -15.42
CA VAL A 356 -25.29 -6.05 -15.03
C VAL A 356 -26.52 -6.10 -15.96
N ARG A 357 -27.06 -4.95 -16.36
CA ARG A 357 -28.30 -4.87 -17.16
C ARG A 357 -28.02 -5.12 -18.62
N GLU A 358 -26.89 -4.62 -19.11
CA GLU A 358 -26.44 -4.82 -20.48
C GLU A 358 -26.07 -6.28 -20.72
N TYR A 359 -25.36 -6.88 -19.76
CA TYR A 359 -25.02 -8.30 -19.71
C TYR A 359 -26.23 -9.20 -19.43
N ARG A 360 -27.38 -8.59 -19.07
CA ARG A 360 -28.67 -9.24 -18.81
C ARG A 360 -28.66 -10.14 -17.57
N VAL A 361 -27.85 -9.78 -16.59
CA VAL A 361 -27.98 -10.26 -15.22
C VAL A 361 -29.24 -9.63 -14.61
N ALA A 362 -29.88 -10.38 -13.70
CA ALA A 362 -31.10 -9.94 -13.08
C ALA A 362 -30.79 -8.95 -11.95
N ASP A 363 -31.20 -7.70 -12.09
CA ASP A 363 -31.07 -6.62 -11.10
C ASP A 363 -32.47 -6.05 -10.81
N GLN A 364 -32.98 -6.25 -9.59
CA GLN A 364 -34.40 -6.10 -9.23
C GLN A 364 -34.71 -4.76 -8.56
N ASP A 365 -33.72 -4.16 -7.91
CA ASP A 365 -33.74 -2.86 -7.26
C ASP A 365 -33.11 -1.75 -8.10
N ASN A 366 -32.47 -2.08 -9.23
CA ASN A 366 -31.82 -1.16 -10.16
C ASN A 366 -30.69 -0.36 -9.52
N ASP A 367 -29.84 -1.01 -8.73
CA ASP A 367 -28.69 -0.38 -8.06
C ASP A 367 -27.34 -0.74 -8.68
N GLY A 368 -27.34 -1.55 -9.74
CA GLY A 368 -26.13 -1.97 -10.46
C GLY A 368 -25.57 -3.28 -9.94
N ILE A 369 -25.99 -3.74 -8.76
CA ILE A 369 -25.53 -4.99 -8.16
C ILE A 369 -26.44 -6.14 -8.61
N ALA A 370 -25.90 -7.36 -8.69
CA ALA A 370 -26.69 -8.53 -9.01
C ALA A 370 -27.87 -8.73 -8.03
N LEU A 371 -28.97 -9.24 -8.58
CA LEU A 371 -30.17 -9.66 -7.88
C LEU A 371 -30.85 -8.52 -7.12
N HIS A 372 -30.71 -8.51 -5.81
CA HIS A 372 -31.24 -7.48 -4.93
C HIS A 372 -30.28 -7.38 -3.76
N SER A 373 -29.65 -6.22 -3.60
CA SER A 373 -28.52 -5.99 -2.69
C SER A 373 -28.79 -6.38 -1.22
N THR A 374 -30.06 -6.42 -0.79
CA THR A 374 -30.45 -6.83 0.58
C THR A 374 -30.63 -8.33 0.79
N THR A 375 -30.65 -9.11 -0.29
CA THR A 375 -30.82 -10.57 -0.27
C THR A 375 -29.70 -11.32 -0.98
N LEU A 376 -28.73 -10.59 -1.51
CA LEU A 376 -27.53 -11.13 -2.14
C LEU A 376 -26.75 -11.99 -1.15
N THR A 377 -26.25 -13.10 -1.65
CA THR A 377 -25.37 -14.01 -0.91
C THR A 377 -24.26 -14.43 -1.84
N VAL A 378 -23.03 -14.37 -1.35
CA VAL A 378 -21.80 -14.67 -2.09
C VAL A 378 -21.25 -16.04 -1.73
N HIS A 379 -20.48 -16.64 -2.64
CA HIS A 379 -19.75 -17.84 -2.34
C HIS A 379 -18.56 -17.51 -1.46
N THR A 380 -18.46 -18.13 -0.28
CA THR A 380 -17.54 -17.70 0.80
C THR A 380 -16.05 -17.88 0.53
N THR A 381 -15.65 -18.30 -0.66
CA THR A 381 -14.25 -18.48 -1.04
C THR A 381 -13.89 -17.93 -2.41
N THR A 382 -14.87 -17.50 -3.20
CA THR A 382 -14.63 -17.03 -4.59
C THR A 382 -15.36 -15.72 -4.87
N GLY A 383 -16.03 -15.16 -3.85
CA GLY A 383 -16.94 -14.00 -3.90
C GLY A 383 -18.17 -14.07 -4.82
N LEU A 384 -18.17 -14.95 -5.84
CA LEU A 384 -19.28 -15.11 -6.80
C LEU A 384 -20.70 -15.03 -6.21
N VAL A 385 -21.53 -14.18 -6.81
CA VAL A 385 -22.93 -14.06 -6.45
C VAL A 385 -23.70 -15.37 -6.68
N ASN A 386 -24.36 -15.86 -5.62
CA ASN A 386 -25.15 -17.09 -5.72
C ASN A 386 -26.50 -16.86 -6.42
N ASN A 387 -26.88 -17.82 -7.27
CA ASN A 387 -28.16 -17.86 -7.99
C ASN A 387 -28.34 -16.75 -9.04
N VAL A 388 -27.24 -16.22 -9.58
CA VAL A 388 -27.28 -15.39 -10.79
C VAL A 388 -27.91 -16.18 -11.92
N THR A 389 -28.77 -15.50 -12.69
CA THR A 389 -29.34 -16.05 -13.92
C THR A 389 -29.04 -15.11 -15.06
N TYR A 390 -28.32 -15.59 -16.06
CA TYR A 390 -27.97 -14.82 -17.25
C TYR A 390 -29.08 -14.86 -18.31
N GLY A 391 -29.47 -13.68 -18.80
CA GLY A 391 -30.38 -13.56 -19.93
C GLY A 391 -29.68 -13.87 -21.26
N ASN A 392 -30.22 -14.79 -22.06
CA ASN A 392 -29.70 -15.06 -23.41
C ASN A 392 -30.31 -14.10 -24.46
N PRO A 393 -29.52 -13.53 -25.40
CA PRO A 393 -28.07 -13.71 -25.56
C PRO A 393 -27.24 -12.71 -24.76
N PHE A 394 -26.07 -13.15 -24.29
CA PHE A 394 -25.01 -12.27 -23.78
C PHE A 394 -24.72 -11.17 -24.81
N ASN A 395 -24.65 -9.93 -24.36
CA ASN A 395 -24.15 -8.82 -25.16
C ASN A 395 -22.89 -8.28 -24.45
N THR A 396 -21.98 -7.67 -25.20
CA THR A 396 -20.80 -6.99 -24.68
C THR A 396 -20.94 -5.48 -24.91
N SER A 397 -22.14 -4.91 -24.73
CA SER A 397 -22.35 -3.47 -24.95
C SER A 397 -21.77 -2.60 -23.84
N TRP A 398 -21.60 -3.15 -22.63
CA TRP A 398 -20.98 -2.53 -21.46
C TRP A 398 -19.53 -2.08 -21.64
N LEU A 399 -18.83 -2.61 -22.65
CA LEU A 399 -17.50 -2.10 -23.07
C LEU A 399 -17.54 -1.13 -24.26
N ASN A 400 -18.71 -0.61 -24.63
CA ASN A 400 -18.87 0.15 -25.87
C ASN A 400 -19.56 1.49 -25.70
N LYS A 401 -18.73 2.50 -25.39
CA LYS A 401 -19.07 3.94 -25.32
C LYS A 401 -19.95 4.53 -26.43
N ASN A 402 -20.11 3.83 -27.56
CA ASN A 402 -20.94 4.29 -28.69
C ASN A 402 -22.33 3.61 -28.75
N LEU A 403 -22.65 2.70 -27.83
CA LEU A 403 -23.82 1.83 -27.86
C LEU A 403 -24.78 2.05 -26.67
N ILE A 404 -25.34 3.26 -26.56
CA ILE A 404 -26.50 3.61 -25.69
C ILE A 404 -27.77 2.74 -25.94
N PHE A 405 -27.75 1.85 -26.93
CA PHE A 405 -28.93 1.27 -27.55
C PHE A 405 -29.48 -0.01 -26.89
N ALA A 406 -28.92 -0.51 -25.79
CA ALA A 406 -29.38 -1.76 -25.18
C ALA A 406 -30.62 -1.60 -24.26
N CYS A 407 -30.77 -0.47 -23.56
CA CYS A 407 -31.79 -0.37 -22.51
C CYS A 407 -32.77 0.78 -22.72
N LYS A 408 -33.92 0.45 -23.31
CA LYS A 408 -35.07 1.35 -23.41
C LYS A 408 -35.63 1.84 -22.06
N ASP A 409 -35.16 1.27 -20.95
CA ASP A 409 -35.59 1.55 -19.59
C ASP A 409 -34.46 2.16 -18.72
N CYS A 410 -33.29 2.48 -19.29
CA CYS A 410 -32.20 3.17 -18.59
C CYS A 410 -32.51 4.68 -18.46
N ILE A 411 -33.30 5.03 -17.44
CA ILE A 411 -33.42 6.39 -16.91
C ILE A 411 -33.08 6.30 -15.42
N ILE A 412 -31.81 6.09 -15.11
CA ILE A 412 -31.30 6.21 -13.74
C ILE A 412 -30.76 7.64 -13.58
N GLN A 413 -31.05 8.27 -12.43
CA GLN A 413 -30.41 9.54 -12.05
C GLN A 413 -29.28 9.22 -11.08
N ASN A 414 -28.05 9.59 -11.45
CA ASN A 414 -26.76 9.24 -10.83
C ASN A 414 -26.23 7.85 -11.23
N PRO A 415 -25.52 7.74 -12.36
CA PRO A 415 -24.83 6.50 -12.77
C PRO A 415 -23.66 6.13 -11.85
N HIS A 416 -22.98 7.12 -11.25
CA HIS A 416 -21.92 6.88 -10.28
C HIS A 416 -22.50 6.43 -8.93
N ILE A 417 -22.96 5.19 -8.80
CA ILE A 417 -23.07 4.55 -7.50
C ILE A 417 -21.72 3.89 -7.20
N ILE A 418 -20.68 4.72 -7.14
CA ILE A 418 -19.55 4.43 -6.27
C ILE A 418 -20.19 4.32 -4.88
N LYS A 419 -20.19 3.12 -4.29
CA LYS A 419 -20.34 2.96 -2.84
C LYS A 419 -19.29 3.90 -2.27
N LYS A 420 -19.68 5.09 -1.82
CA LYS A 420 -18.75 6.07 -1.25
C LYS A 420 -18.00 5.36 -0.15
N LEU A 421 -16.76 4.96 -0.45
CA LEU A 421 -15.80 4.45 0.49
C LEU A 421 -15.76 5.51 1.59
N ASN A 422 -16.28 5.17 2.77
CA ASN A 422 -16.00 5.98 3.94
C ASN A 422 -14.51 5.76 4.21
N PRO A 423 -13.71 6.83 4.28
CA PRO A 423 -12.33 6.73 4.72
C PRO A 423 -12.24 6.21 6.15
#